data_AF-A0ABD1P613-F1
#
_entry.id   AF-A0ABD1P613-F1
#
_cell.length_a   1.000
_cell.length_b   1.000
_cell.length_c   1.000
_cell.angle_alpha   90.00
_cell.angle_beta   90.00
_cell.angle_gamma   90.00
#
_symmetry.space_group_name_H-M   'P 1'
#
loop_
_entity.id
_entity.type
_entity.pdbx_description
1 polymer ?
#
loop_
_entity_poly.entity_id
_entity_poly.type
_entity_poly.pdbx_seq_one_letter_code
_entity_poly.pdbx_strand_id
1 'polypeptide(L)'
;MSIFWRRWKKIEFLFQIVEAESSEMEEETAEIVGSKKKPILDWNIRYRIALGVARAIAYLHEECLEWVLHCDIKPENILLGDKFCPKVSDFGLAKLKKKEDMMSVS
;
A
#
# COMPACT_ATOMS: atom_id res chain seq x y z
N MET A 1 -21.12 -8.93 -5.22
CA MET A 1 -19.78 -8.88 -5.86
C MET A 1 -18.80 -9.78 -5.10
N SER A 2 -18.22 -10.75 -5.79
CA SER A 2 -17.40 -11.84 -5.26
C SER A 2 -16.20 -11.35 -4.42
N ILE A 3 -15.83 -12.12 -3.39
CA ILE A 3 -14.61 -11.98 -2.56
C ILE A 3 -13.35 -11.78 -3.44
N PHE A 4 -13.38 -12.31 -4.66
CA PHE A 4 -12.35 -12.15 -5.69
C PHE A 4 -12.10 -10.68 -6.08
N TRP A 5 -13.15 -9.85 -6.18
CA TRP A 5 -13.06 -8.44 -6.54
C TRP A 5 -12.41 -7.59 -5.43
N ARG A 6 -12.60 -7.95 -4.16
CA ARG A 6 -11.94 -7.29 -3.02
C ARG A 6 -10.44 -7.59 -2.95
N ARG A 7 -10.01 -8.77 -3.43
CA ARG A 7 -8.60 -9.17 -3.50
C ARG A 7 -7.89 -8.54 -4.73
N TRP A 8 -8.64 -8.22 -5.79
CA TRP A 8 -8.12 -7.59 -7.01
C TRP A 8 -7.83 -6.08 -6.87
N LYS A 9 -8.66 -5.31 -6.14
CA LYS A 9 -8.37 -3.88 -5.84
C LYS A 9 -7.06 -3.65 -5.09
N LYS A 10 -6.57 -4.65 -4.36
CA LYS A 10 -5.30 -4.62 -3.60
C LYS A 10 -4.06 -4.67 -4.51
N ILE A 11 -4.21 -5.19 -5.73
CA ILE A 11 -3.15 -5.28 -6.74
C ILE A 11 -3.02 -3.95 -7.50
N GLU A 12 -4.11 -3.25 -7.79
CA GLU A 12 -4.04 -1.90 -8.39
C GLU A 12 -3.35 -0.87 -7.48
N PHE A 13 -3.46 -1.02 -6.15
CA PHE A 13 -2.71 -0.21 -5.19
C PHE A 13 -1.20 -0.46 -5.28
N LEU A 14 -0.79 -1.72 -5.44
CA LEU A 14 0.61 -2.06 -5.69
C LEU A 14 1.06 -1.49 -7.05
N PHE A 15 0.16 -1.46 -8.04
CA PHE A 15 0.40 -0.85 -9.35
C PHE A 15 0.67 0.67 -9.26
N GLN A 16 -0.05 1.41 -8.41
CA GLN A 16 0.23 2.85 -8.16
C GLN A 16 1.56 3.10 -7.44
N ILE A 17 1.98 2.23 -6.51
CA ILE A 17 3.33 2.31 -5.92
C ILE A 17 4.40 2.04 -6.98
N VAL A 18 4.09 1.18 -7.93
CA VAL A 18 4.98 0.74 -9.02
C VAL A 18 5.10 1.79 -10.12
N GLU A 19 4.01 2.45 -10.51
CA GLU A 19 3.92 3.35 -11.68
C GLU A 19 4.57 4.73 -11.56
N ALA A 20 5.28 5.07 -10.48
CA ALA A 20 5.95 6.37 -10.39
C ALA A 20 7.16 6.49 -11.37
N GLU A 21 6.86 6.64 -12.66
CA GLU A 21 7.71 7.07 -13.77
C GLU A 21 9.04 6.32 -13.95
N SER A 22 8.98 5.28 -14.78
CA SER A 22 10.07 4.91 -15.69
C SER A 22 9.96 5.77 -16.95
N SER A 23 10.54 6.97 -16.93
CA SER A 23 10.84 7.72 -18.15
C SER A 23 12.05 8.64 -17.92
N GLU A 24 13.24 8.13 -18.23
CA GLU A 24 14.37 8.96 -18.61
C GLU A 24 14.50 8.93 -20.13
N MET A 25 14.24 10.05 -20.77
CA MET A 25 15.20 10.75 -21.64
C MET A 25 14.59 12.12 -21.96
N GLU A 26 15.20 13.19 -21.45
CA GLU A 26 15.64 14.30 -22.30
C GLU A 26 16.47 15.32 -21.51
N GLU A 27 17.22 16.05 -22.32
CA GLU A 27 18.49 16.72 -22.13
C GLU A 27 18.35 18.10 -21.45
N GLU A 28 19.48 18.54 -20.90
CA GLU A 28 19.71 19.73 -20.10
C GLU A 28 19.52 21.04 -20.90
N THR A 29 18.78 22.02 -20.38
CA THR A 29 19.09 23.47 -20.52
C THR A 29 18.42 24.30 -19.41
N ALA A 30 19.04 25.43 -19.10
CA ALA A 30 18.99 26.15 -17.82
C ALA A 30 17.79 27.12 -17.60
N GLU A 31 17.56 27.40 -16.31
CA GLU A 31 16.75 28.45 -15.65
C GLU A 31 15.24 28.57 -15.95
N ILE A 32 14.41 28.43 -14.90
CA ILE A 32 13.28 29.29 -14.47
C ILE A 32 12.61 28.67 -13.21
N VAL A 33 12.18 29.53 -12.29
CA VAL A 33 11.54 29.25 -10.98
C VAL A 33 10.53 28.09 -10.97
N GLY A 34 10.62 27.23 -9.96
CA GLY A 34 9.44 26.63 -9.32
C GLY A 34 8.89 25.31 -9.90
N SER A 35 9.55 24.20 -9.60
CA SER A 35 8.86 22.93 -9.28
C SER A 35 9.84 22.01 -8.58
N LYS A 36 9.67 21.81 -7.26
CA LYS A 36 10.37 20.71 -6.58
C LYS A 36 9.80 19.41 -7.17
N LYS A 37 10.45 18.85 -8.19
CA LYS A 37 10.18 17.47 -8.62
C LYS A 37 10.35 16.61 -7.37
N LYS A 38 9.28 15.90 -6.97
CA LYS A 38 9.37 14.96 -5.85
C LYS A 38 10.42 13.92 -6.23
N PRO A 39 11.40 13.63 -5.36
CA PRO A 39 12.40 12.63 -5.68
C PRO A 39 11.71 11.29 -5.91
N ILE A 40 11.90 10.77 -7.12
CA ILE A 40 11.42 9.47 -7.56
C ILE A 40 12.21 8.41 -6.79
N LEU A 41 11.52 7.58 -6.00
CA LEU A 41 12.17 6.47 -5.27
C LEU A 41 12.67 5.41 -6.26
N ASP A 42 13.83 4.83 -5.99
CA ASP A 42 14.34 3.68 -6.74
C ASP A 42 13.34 2.52 -6.75
N TRP A 43 13.30 1.78 -7.86
CA TRP A 43 12.39 0.67 -8.05
C TRP A 43 12.49 -0.38 -6.94
N ASN A 44 13.71 -0.73 -6.51
CA ASN A 44 13.89 -1.74 -5.47
C ASN A 44 13.32 -1.26 -4.12
N ILE A 45 13.39 0.04 -3.85
CA ILE A 45 12.81 0.63 -2.64
C ILE A 45 11.29 0.51 -2.68
N ARG A 46 10.67 0.86 -3.81
CA ARG A 46 9.21 0.73 -3.99
C ARG A 46 8.73 -0.70 -3.85
N TYR A 47 9.43 -1.64 -4.48
CA TYR A 47 9.13 -3.06 -4.37
C TYR A 47 9.17 -3.51 -2.90
N ARG A 48 10.18 -3.09 -2.14
CA ARG A 48 10.29 -3.39 -0.70
C ARG A 48 9.16 -2.78 0.12
N ILE A 49 8.76 -1.55 -0.18
CA ILE A 49 7.60 -0.89 0.46
C ILE A 49 6.32 -1.68 0.16
N ALA A 50 6.05 -1.94 -1.11
CA ALA A 50 4.90 -2.72 -1.58
C ALA A 50 4.82 -4.10 -0.89
N LEU A 51 5.93 -4.82 -0.84
CA LEU A 51 6.02 -6.12 -0.18
C LEU A 51 5.76 -6.02 1.33
N GLY A 52 6.33 -5.00 2.00
CA GLY A 52 6.11 -4.78 3.42
C GLY A 52 4.64 -4.44 3.75
N VAL A 53 3.99 -3.61 2.93
CA VAL A 53 2.55 -3.32 3.09
C VAL A 53 1.71 -4.58 2.86
N ALA A 54 2.03 -5.39 1.84
CA ALA A 54 1.33 -6.63 1.58
C ALA A 54 1.42 -7.60 2.78
N ARG A 55 2.60 -7.71 3.40
CA ARG A 55 2.83 -8.49 4.63
C ARG A 55 2.03 -7.95 5.82
N ALA A 56 2.03 -6.64 6.04
CA ALA A 56 1.25 -6.04 7.11
C ALA A 56 -0.25 -6.35 6.96
N ILE A 57 -0.79 -6.25 5.74
CA ILE A 57 -2.20 -6.57 5.51
C ILE A 57 -2.47 -8.07 5.63
N ALA A 58 -1.53 -8.93 5.22
CA ALA A 58 -1.66 -10.38 5.44
C ALA A 58 -1.74 -10.72 6.93
N TYR A 59 -0.86 -10.12 7.75
CA TYR A 59 -0.89 -10.25 9.20
C TYR A 59 -2.24 -9.87 9.80
N LEU A 60 -2.76 -8.69 9.43
CA LEU A 60 -4.07 -8.20 9.89
C LEU A 60 -5.23 -9.16 9.56
N HIS A 61 -5.13 -9.87 8.43
CA HIS A 61 -6.18 -10.76 7.95
C HIS A 61 -6.04 -12.20 8.42
N GLU A 62 -4.84 -12.70 8.69
CA GLU A 62 -4.61 -14.13 8.89
C GLU A 62 -4.12 -14.44 10.30
N GLU A 63 -3.24 -13.61 10.85
CA GLU A 63 -2.52 -13.88 12.09
C GLU A 63 -3.18 -13.26 13.33
N CYS A 64 -4.00 -12.23 13.17
CA CYS A 64 -4.76 -11.66 14.28
C CYS A 64 -5.88 -12.62 14.77
N LEU A 65 -6.21 -12.57 16.07
CA LEU A 65 -7.29 -13.38 16.66
C LEU A 65 -8.63 -13.12 15.98
N GLU A 66 -8.96 -11.85 15.81
CA GLU A 66 -10.05 -11.36 14.97
C GLU A 66 -9.48 -10.86 13.64
N TRP A 67 -10.26 -10.95 12.57
CA TRP A 67 -9.88 -10.30 11.32
C TRP A 67 -9.95 -8.79 11.47
N VAL A 68 -8.83 -8.13 11.20
CA VAL A 68 -8.74 -6.68 11.18
C VAL A 68 -8.83 -6.20 9.74
N LEU A 69 -9.99 -5.66 9.36
CA LEU A 69 -10.19 -5.05 8.06
C LEU A 69 -9.82 -3.56 8.14
N HIS A 70 -8.69 -3.15 7.57
CA HIS A 70 -8.25 -1.75 7.63
C HIS A 70 -9.22 -0.76 6.96
N CYS A 71 -9.85 -1.18 5.84
CA CYS A 71 -10.82 -0.42 5.04
C CYS A 71 -10.33 0.89 4.37
N ASP A 72 -9.17 1.46 4.76
CA ASP A 72 -8.62 2.68 4.17
C ASP A 72 -7.13 2.56 3.78
N ILE A 73 -6.78 1.54 2.99
CA ILE A 73 -5.41 1.37 2.49
C ILE A 73 -5.18 2.30 1.30
N LYS A 74 -4.33 3.31 1.50
CA LYS A 74 -3.91 4.33 0.51
C LYS A 74 -2.52 4.87 0.86
N PRO A 75 -1.78 5.52 -0.07
CA PRO A 75 -0.38 5.88 0.17
C PRO A 75 -0.20 6.84 1.34
N GLU A 76 -1.17 7.72 1.58
CA GLU A 76 -1.17 8.69 2.69
C GLU A 76 -1.19 7.99 4.07
N ASN A 77 -1.70 6.75 4.11
CA ASN A 77 -1.80 5.93 5.31
C ASN A 77 -0.65 4.90 5.41
N ILE A 78 0.37 5.01 4.56
CA ILE A 78 1.59 4.21 4.65
C ILE A 78 2.74 5.11 5.13
N LEU A 79 3.05 5.03 6.41
CA LEU A 79 4.17 5.76 6.99
C LEU A 79 5.48 5.04 6.67
N LEU A 80 6.48 5.78 6.22
CA LEU A 80 7.82 5.25 5.95
C LEU A 80 8.73 5.61 7.14
N GLY A 81 9.17 4.58 7.86
CA GLY A 81 10.17 4.74 8.91
C GLY A 81 11.60 4.65 8.37
N ASP A 82 12.56 4.44 9.27
CA ASP A 82 13.96 4.27 8.91
C ASP A 82 14.15 3.19 7.83
N LYS A 83 15.06 3.47 6.88
CA LYS A 83 15.38 2.57 5.76
C LYS A 83 14.16 2.18 4.91
N PHE A 84 13.16 3.06 4.80
CA PHE A 84 11.93 2.84 4.04
C PHE A 84 11.10 1.64 4.54
N CYS A 85 11.17 1.33 5.85
CA CYS A 85 10.31 0.30 6.44
C CYS A 85 8.85 0.80 6.49
N PRO A 86 7.91 0.17 5.77
CA PRO A 86 6.53 0.66 5.73
C PRO A 86 5.77 0.27 6.98
N LYS A 87 4.90 1.17 7.44
CA LYS A 87 3.95 0.96 8.54
C LYS A 87 2.56 1.41 8.09
N VAL A 88 1.59 0.52 8.20
CA VAL A 88 0.18 0.84 7.94
C VAL A 88 -0.36 1.65 9.12
N SER A 89 -0.99 2.80 8.86
CA SER A 89 -1.55 3.71 9.85
C SER A 89 -3.00 4.06 9.54
N ASP A 90 -3.64 4.78 10.49
CA ASP A 90 -5.02 5.27 10.38
C ASP A 90 -6.08 4.16 10.30
N PHE A 91 -6.27 3.50 11.43
CA PHE A 91 -7.31 2.49 11.64
C PHE A 91 -8.67 3.11 12.00
N GLY A 92 -8.90 4.40 11.74
CA GLY A 92 -10.16 5.08 12.08
C GLY A 92 -11.41 4.48 11.42
N LEU A 93 -11.22 3.80 10.28
CA LEU A 93 -12.28 3.07 9.56
C LEU A 93 -12.18 1.55 9.70
N ALA A 94 -11.27 1.06 10.56
CA ALA A 94 -11.01 -0.36 10.68
C ALA A 94 -12.19 -1.10 11.32
N LYS A 95 -12.37 -2.36 10.94
CA LYS A 95 -13.42 -3.23 11.46
C LYS A 95 -12.84 -4.54 11.96
N LEU A 96 -13.27 -4.95 13.15
CA LEU A 96 -13.01 -6.27 13.69
C LEU A 96 -14.12 -7.22 13.27
N LYS A 97 -13.76 -8.43 12.88
CA LYS A 97 -14.70 -9.50 12.60
C LYS A 97 -14.21 -10.80 13.23
N LYS A 98 -15.09 -11.48 13.97
CA LYS A 98 -14.78 -12.81 14.48
C LYS A 98 -14.59 -13.78 13.33
N LYS A 99 -13.58 -14.63 13.42
CA LYS A 99 -13.34 -15.68 12.42
C LYS A 99 -14.49 -16.70 12.37
N GLU A 100 -15.20 -16.86 13.48
CA GLU A 100 -16.37 -17.73 13.64
C GLU A 100 -17.57 -17.30 12.77
N ASP A 101 -17.80 -15.99 12.61
CA ASP A 101 -18.93 -15.42 11.87
C ASP A 101 -18.90 -15.72 10.36
N MET A 102 -17.80 -16.28 9.84
CA MET A 102 -17.68 -16.71 8.45
C MET A 102 -17.68 -18.24 8.30
N MET A 103 -17.48 -18.98 9.40
CA MET A 103 -17.60 -20.44 9.44
C MET A 103 -19.03 -20.91 9.76
N SER A 104 -19.91 -20.01 10.23
CA SER A 104 -21.32 -20.31 10.47
C SER A 104 -22.22 -20.17 9.24
N VAL A 105 -21.66 -19.91 8.06
CA VAL A 105 -22.39 -19.98 6.78
C VAL A 105 -21.95 -21.28 6.10
N SER A 106 -22.42 -22.41 6.62
CA SER A 106 -22.28 -23.74 6.03
C SER A 106 -23.53 -24.54 6.33
#